data_AF-A0A522CTQ5-F1
#
_entry.id   AF-A0A522CTQ5-F1
#
_cell.length_a   1.000
_cell.length_b   1.000
_cell.length_c   1.000
_cell.angle_alpha   90.00
_cell.angle_beta   90.00
_cell.angle_gamma   90.00
#
_symmetry.space_group_name_H-M   'P 1'
#
loop_
_entity.id
_entity.type
_entity.pdbx_description
1 polymer ?
#
loop_
_entity_poly.entity_id
_entity_poly.type
_entity_poly.pdbx_seq_one_letter_code
_entity_poly.pdbx_strand_id
1 'polypeptide(L)'
;MHYLVRKFGLWFLCACFLLNFPPQEVTKWFLVLNVWLFAFSLGIYLARSNGLVKISLMLKRIGYFRFLVLGGGVLLSIFIRQYVAIEYQIDFLWRQGFDWIYGSIIILLVFEITQSWQYGQRVLAFLGRHLFNVFLFHTFIFYYYWPDFIYSFSNPGLIFLVLLAICILVSISIEYAKKFLKFEPILQKIDGIQMKDRFFIGLNGQNDSIGNILKMRNRNRASKNKRKHKKTR
;
A
#
# COMPACT_ATOMS: atom_id res chain seq x y z
N MET A 1 8.76 3.51 5.69
CA MET A 1 7.67 4.03 6.54
C MET A 1 7.16 3.04 7.59
N HIS A 2 6.91 1.76 7.26
CA HIS A 2 6.35 0.79 8.23
C HIS A 2 7.14 0.69 9.56
N TYR A 3 8.48 0.65 9.50
CA TYR A 3 9.35 0.66 10.70
C TYR A 3 9.22 1.96 11.52
N LEU A 4 9.07 3.10 10.86
CA LEU A 4 8.96 4.41 11.51
C LEU A 4 7.60 4.59 12.20
N VAL A 5 6.51 4.19 11.54
CA VAL A 5 5.17 4.13 12.15
C VAL A 5 5.18 3.17 13.36
N ARG A 6 5.91 2.05 13.28
CA ARG A 6 6.06 1.10 14.39
C ARG A 6 6.78 1.70 15.60
N LYS A 7 7.78 2.54 15.39
CA LYS A 7 8.63 3.11 16.44
C LYS A 7 8.04 4.37 17.05
N PHE A 8 7.42 5.24 16.24
CA PHE A 8 6.99 6.58 16.65
C PHE A 8 5.47 6.78 16.69
N GLY A 9 4.68 5.87 16.08
CA GLY A 9 3.21 5.88 16.18
C GLY A 9 2.58 7.22 15.77
N LEU A 10 1.82 7.82 16.69
CA LEU A 10 1.10 9.08 16.49
C LEU A 10 2.02 10.27 16.22
N TRP A 11 3.22 10.31 16.80
CA TRP A 11 4.18 11.40 16.57
C TRP A 11 4.64 11.48 15.11
N PHE A 12 4.80 10.32 14.48
CA PHE A 12 5.13 10.25 13.06
C PHE A 12 3.95 10.72 12.19
N LEU A 13 2.72 10.42 12.60
CA LEU A 13 1.52 10.93 11.91
C LEU A 13 1.40 12.45 12.01
N CYS A 14 1.60 13.02 13.19
CA CYS A 14 1.61 14.49 13.38
C CYS A 14 2.70 15.15 12.54
N ALA A 15 3.90 14.57 12.50
CA ALA A 15 4.97 15.07 11.63
C ALA A 15 4.58 15.01 10.15
N CYS A 16 3.97 13.91 9.68
CA CYS A 16 3.48 13.80 8.30
C CYS A 16 2.34 14.80 8.00
N PHE A 17 1.49 15.10 8.98
CA PHE A 17 0.41 16.08 8.84
C PHE A 17 0.95 17.50 8.67
N LEU A 18 1.91 17.89 9.51
CA LEU A 18 2.56 19.19 9.42
C LEU A 18 3.33 19.35 8.11
N LEU A 19 3.95 18.26 7.63
CA LEU A 19 4.63 18.27 6.35
C LEU A 19 3.66 18.55 5.19
N ASN A 20 2.41 18.08 5.26
CA ASN A 20 1.39 18.29 4.22
C ASN A 20 1.07 19.78 3.95
N PHE A 21 1.41 20.67 4.87
CA PHE A 21 1.28 22.12 4.72
C PHE A 21 2.65 22.82 4.74
N PRO A 22 3.52 22.56 3.75
CA PRO A 22 4.83 23.18 3.74
C PRO A 22 4.71 24.68 3.35
N PRO A 23 5.64 25.53 3.79
CA PRO A 23 5.76 26.90 3.29
C PRO A 23 5.89 26.94 1.76
N GLN A 24 5.29 27.94 1.10
CA GLN A 24 5.15 28.05 -0.36
C GLN A 24 6.47 27.90 -1.15
N GLU A 25 7.60 28.30 -0.56
CA GLU A 25 8.93 28.21 -1.19
C GLU A 25 9.48 26.78 -1.29
N VAL A 26 9.11 25.90 -0.35
CA VAL A 26 9.62 24.52 -0.27
C VAL A 26 8.79 23.57 -1.15
N THR A 27 7.58 23.98 -1.53
CA THR A 27 6.59 23.10 -2.16
C THR A 27 6.92 22.71 -3.61
N LYS A 28 7.72 23.53 -4.32
CA LYS A 28 8.05 23.30 -5.74
C LYS A 28 8.96 22.08 -5.97
N TRP A 29 9.92 21.82 -5.07
CA TRP A 29 10.90 20.73 -5.22
C TRP A 29 10.45 19.40 -4.57
N PHE A 30 9.48 19.44 -3.65
CA PHE A 30 9.04 18.29 -2.86
C PHE A 30 7.55 17.94 -3.08
N LEU A 31 7.06 18.16 -4.29
CA LEU A 31 5.64 18.28 -4.60
C LEU A 31 4.86 16.95 -4.53
N VAL A 32 5.44 15.87 -5.04
CA VAL A 32 4.74 14.57 -5.15
C VAL A 32 4.81 13.77 -3.84
N LEU A 33 5.94 13.78 -3.15
CA LEU A 33 6.08 12.99 -1.93
C LEU A 33 5.25 13.56 -0.79
N ASN A 34 5.11 14.88 -0.70
CA ASN A 34 4.51 15.53 0.44
C ASN A 34 3.00 15.30 0.57
N VAL A 35 2.27 15.53 -0.52
CA VAL A 35 0.81 15.45 -0.57
C VAL A 35 0.30 14.06 -0.17
N TRP A 36 1.00 13.01 -0.60
CA TRP A 36 0.58 11.63 -0.41
C TRP A 36 1.19 10.98 0.84
N LEU A 37 2.23 11.58 1.43
CA LEU A 37 2.94 11.06 2.59
C LEU A 37 1.98 10.80 3.76
N PHE A 38 1.14 11.78 4.05
CA PHE A 38 0.23 11.74 5.18
C PHE A 38 -0.84 10.68 5.00
N ALA A 39 -1.52 10.67 3.84
CA ALA A 39 -2.54 9.68 3.51
C ALA A 39 -1.99 8.24 3.60
N PHE A 40 -0.78 8.02 3.07
CA PHE A 40 -0.12 6.73 3.12
C PHE A 40 0.26 6.30 4.55
N SER A 41 0.81 7.22 5.34
CA SER A 41 1.13 6.99 6.75
C SER A 41 -0.11 6.68 7.58
N LEU A 42 -1.21 7.41 7.34
CA LEU A 42 -2.51 7.20 7.97
C LEU A 42 -3.08 5.82 7.63
N GLY A 43 -2.99 5.40 6.36
CA GLY A 43 -3.36 4.06 5.93
C GLY A 43 -2.59 2.96 6.67
N ILE A 44 -1.25 3.08 6.78
CA ILE A 44 -0.41 2.12 7.51
C ILE A 44 -0.79 2.07 9.00
N TYR A 45 -1.05 3.22 9.61
CA TYR A 45 -1.43 3.31 11.02
C TYR A 45 -2.80 2.66 11.29
N LEU A 46 -3.79 2.90 10.42
CA LEU A 46 -5.12 2.29 10.52
C LEU A 46 -5.07 0.77 10.30
N ALA A 47 -4.24 0.29 9.36
CA ALA A 47 -4.05 -1.15 9.14
C ALA A 47 -3.44 -1.83 10.37
N ARG A 48 -2.47 -1.19 11.04
CA ARG A 48 -1.82 -1.74 12.24
C ARG A 48 -2.75 -1.80 13.46
N SER A 49 -3.56 -0.76 13.65
CA SER A 49 -4.40 -0.61 14.86
C SER A 49 -5.75 -1.32 14.77
N ASN A 50 -5.99 -2.07 13.69
CA ASN A 50 -7.32 -2.52 13.25
C ASN A 50 -8.33 -1.35 13.27
N GLY A 51 -7.86 -0.13 12.97
CA GLY A 51 -8.62 1.10 13.07
C GLY A 51 -9.85 1.08 12.15
N LEU A 52 -9.69 0.57 10.92
CA LEU A 52 -10.80 0.41 9.98
C LEU A 52 -11.91 -0.48 10.53
N VAL A 53 -11.56 -1.58 11.20
CA VAL A 53 -12.54 -2.50 11.80
C VAL A 53 -13.25 -1.83 12.97
N LYS A 54 -12.53 -1.11 13.83
CA LYS A 54 -13.12 -0.37 14.96
C LYS A 54 -14.11 0.71 14.48
N ILE A 55 -13.71 1.49 13.47
CA ILE A 55 -14.57 2.52 12.87
C ILE A 55 -15.80 1.88 12.23
N SER A 56 -15.63 0.78 11.49
CA SER A 56 -16.75 0.02 10.91
C SER A 56 -17.72 -0.47 11.99
N LEU A 57 -17.23 -1.04 13.10
CA LEU A 57 -18.07 -1.46 14.23
C LEU A 57 -18.87 -0.29 14.83
N MET A 58 -18.26 0.89 14.97
CA MET A 58 -18.97 2.10 15.40
C MET A 58 -20.06 2.49 14.39
N LEU A 59 -19.78 2.39 13.08
CA LEU A 59 -20.74 2.65 12.02
C LEU A 59 -21.88 1.62 11.97
N LYS A 60 -21.63 0.34 12.33
CA LYS A 60 -22.70 -0.67 12.40
C LYS A 60 -23.77 -0.30 13.42
N ARG A 61 -23.43 0.46 14.47
CA ARG A 61 -24.39 0.97 15.46
C ARG A 61 -25.43 1.92 14.84
N ILE A 62 -25.07 2.60 13.75
CA ILE A 62 -25.92 3.53 13.00
C ILE A 62 -26.84 2.78 12.01
N GLY A 63 -26.62 1.47 11.80
CA GLY A 63 -27.45 0.64 10.92
C GLY A 63 -27.34 1.03 9.44
N TYR A 64 -28.46 0.98 8.71
CA TYR A 64 -28.51 1.28 7.27
C TYR A 64 -28.10 2.73 6.92
N PHE A 65 -28.28 3.68 7.84
CA PHE A 65 -27.90 5.07 7.64
C PHE A 65 -26.39 5.27 7.46
N ARG A 66 -25.55 4.31 7.86
CA ARG A 66 -24.09 4.42 7.69
C ARG A 66 -23.67 4.66 6.25
N PHE A 67 -24.37 4.08 5.27
CA PHE A 67 -24.07 4.30 3.84
C PHE A 67 -24.48 5.69 3.38
N LEU A 68 -25.61 6.21 3.89
CA LEU A 68 -26.05 7.58 3.64
C LEU A 68 -25.10 8.60 4.28
N VAL A 69 -24.62 8.34 5.50
CA VAL A 69 -23.64 9.19 6.20
C VAL A 69 -22.31 9.21 5.45
N LEU A 70 -21.80 8.05 5.06
CA LEU A 70 -20.54 7.98 4.30
C LEU A 70 -20.69 8.57 2.90
N GLY A 71 -21.76 8.24 2.17
CA GLY A 71 -22.03 8.79 0.84
C GLY A 71 -22.26 10.30 0.86
N GLY A 72 -23.04 10.78 1.84
CA GLY A 72 -23.23 12.21 2.10
C GLY A 72 -21.93 12.89 2.49
N GLY A 73 -21.07 12.24 3.27
CA GLY A 73 -19.72 12.71 3.58
C GLY A 73 -18.83 12.85 2.36
N VAL A 74 -18.89 11.90 1.41
CA VAL A 74 -18.19 12.01 0.12
C VAL A 74 -18.72 13.21 -0.67
N LEU A 75 -20.04 13.34 -0.85
CA LEU A 75 -20.63 14.46 -1.59
C LEU A 75 -20.31 15.82 -0.94
N LEU A 76 -20.40 15.90 0.38
CA LEU A 76 -20.05 17.11 1.13
C LEU A 76 -18.56 17.46 0.95
N SER A 77 -17.67 16.47 0.99
CA SER A 77 -16.25 16.72 0.76
C SER A 77 -15.95 17.19 -0.68
N ILE A 78 -16.69 16.70 -1.68
CA ILE A 78 -16.61 17.19 -3.07
C ILE A 78 -17.11 18.64 -3.14
N PHE A 79 -18.24 18.93 -2.50
CA PHE A 79 -18.83 20.27 -2.49
C PHE A 79 -17.91 21.29 -1.81
N ILE A 80 -17.37 20.96 -0.63
CA ILE A 80 -16.39 21.80 0.07
C ILE A 80 -15.17 22.04 -0.81
N ARG A 81 -14.64 20.98 -1.46
CA ARG A 81 -13.50 21.09 -2.38
C ARG A 81 -13.81 22.03 -3.53
N GLN A 82 -14.99 21.96 -4.14
CA GLN A 82 -15.39 22.81 -5.25
C GLN A 82 -15.69 24.26 -4.82
N TYR A 83 -16.24 24.45 -3.63
CA TYR A 83 -16.53 25.77 -3.07
C TYR A 83 -15.24 26.52 -2.71
N VAL A 84 -14.36 25.89 -1.93
CA VAL A 84 -13.04 26.46 -1.54
C VAL A 84 -12.17 26.72 -2.78
N ALA A 85 -12.27 25.84 -3.77
CA ALA A 85 -11.61 25.97 -5.07
C ALA A 85 -11.96 27.25 -5.83
N ILE A 86 -13.24 27.64 -5.78
CA ILE A 86 -13.79 28.77 -6.55
C ILE A 86 -13.59 30.07 -5.77
N GLU A 87 -13.84 30.06 -4.45
CA GLU A 87 -13.84 31.28 -3.64
C GLU A 87 -12.45 31.81 -3.32
N TYR A 88 -11.48 30.94 -3.06
CA TYR A 88 -10.18 31.36 -2.51
C TYR A 88 -9.02 31.36 -3.52
N GLN A 89 -9.28 31.07 -4.80
CA GLN A 89 -8.24 30.85 -5.84
C GLN A 89 -7.02 30.07 -5.33
N ILE A 90 -7.28 29.07 -4.47
CA ILE A 90 -6.23 28.36 -3.76
C ILE A 90 -5.32 27.64 -4.75
N ASP A 91 -4.01 27.83 -4.58
CA ASP A 91 -2.97 27.11 -5.31
C ASP A 91 -3.25 25.60 -5.33
N PHE A 92 -2.95 24.97 -6.47
CA PHE A 92 -3.12 23.53 -6.73
C PHE A 92 -2.69 22.61 -5.57
N LEU A 93 -1.69 23.03 -4.79
CA LEU A 93 -1.08 22.29 -3.69
C LEU A 93 -1.93 22.27 -2.42
N TRP A 94 -2.47 23.42 -2.04
CA TRP A 94 -3.36 23.53 -0.88
C TRP A 94 -4.71 22.85 -1.16
N ARG A 95 -5.16 22.84 -2.42
CA ARG A 95 -6.33 22.05 -2.84
C ARG A 95 -6.11 20.55 -2.62
N GLN A 96 -4.90 20.03 -2.87
CA GLN A 96 -4.58 18.61 -2.66
C GLN A 96 -4.33 18.23 -1.20
N GLY A 97 -3.99 19.20 -0.34
CA GLY A 97 -3.77 18.96 1.09
C GLY A 97 -4.99 18.40 1.84
N PHE A 98 -6.20 18.49 1.28
CA PHE A 98 -7.44 17.93 1.84
C PHE A 98 -7.89 16.62 1.17
N ASP A 99 -7.25 16.19 0.08
CA ASP A 99 -7.67 15.01 -0.69
C ASP A 99 -7.55 13.71 0.14
N TRP A 100 -6.75 13.70 1.20
CA TRP A 100 -6.65 12.57 2.15
C TRP A 100 -7.95 12.32 2.93
N ILE A 101 -8.75 13.35 3.21
CA ILE A 101 -10.04 13.22 3.91
C ILE A 101 -11.02 12.50 2.99
N TYR A 102 -11.16 13.01 1.77
CA TYR A 102 -11.96 12.41 0.71
C TYR A 102 -11.57 10.94 0.47
N GLY A 103 -10.26 10.68 0.30
CA GLY A 103 -9.74 9.33 0.12
C GLY A 103 -10.05 8.41 1.30
N SER A 104 -9.93 8.90 2.53
CA SER A 104 -10.21 8.11 3.74
C SER A 104 -11.69 7.73 3.86
N ILE A 105 -12.60 8.66 3.55
CA ILE A 105 -14.06 8.40 3.56
C ILE A 105 -14.41 7.37 2.48
N ILE A 106 -13.82 7.48 1.28
CA ILE A 106 -14.04 6.49 0.21
C ILE A 106 -13.52 5.11 0.60
N ILE A 107 -12.33 5.03 1.19
CA ILE A 107 -11.78 3.75 1.66
C ILE A 107 -12.73 3.11 2.69
N LEU A 108 -13.27 3.90 3.62
CA LEU A 108 -14.25 3.42 4.60
C LEU A 108 -15.57 2.97 3.94
N LEU A 109 -16.07 3.71 2.96
CA LEU A 109 -17.26 3.35 2.19
C LEU A 109 -17.07 2.02 1.45
N VAL A 110 -15.95 1.88 0.73
CA VAL A 110 -15.58 0.67 0.00
C VAL A 110 -15.42 -0.51 0.95
N PHE A 111 -14.78 -0.30 2.10
CA PHE A 111 -14.63 -1.31 3.14
C PHE A 111 -15.99 -1.79 3.65
N GLU A 112 -16.93 -0.88 3.93
CA GLU A 112 -18.26 -1.23 4.43
C GLU A 112 -19.12 -1.94 3.38
N ILE A 113 -19.03 -1.51 2.11
CA ILE A 113 -19.66 -2.20 0.98
C ILE A 113 -19.12 -3.63 0.87
N THR A 114 -17.82 -3.81 0.97
CA THR A 114 -17.15 -5.12 0.89
C THR A 114 -17.58 -6.04 2.03
N GLN A 115 -17.75 -5.50 3.26
CA GLN A 115 -18.19 -6.28 4.43
C GLN A 115 -19.68 -6.61 4.41
N SER A 116 -20.50 -5.80 3.73
CA SER A 116 -21.97 -5.93 3.76
C SER A 116 -22.53 -6.69 2.56
N TRP A 117 -21.88 -6.62 1.40
CA TRP A 117 -22.39 -7.16 0.14
C TRP A 117 -21.41 -8.18 -0.47
N GLN A 118 -21.79 -9.47 -0.44
CA GLN A 118 -20.94 -10.58 -0.92
C GLN A 118 -20.57 -10.49 -2.41
N TYR A 119 -21.51 -10.11 -3.29
CA TYR A 119 -21.20 -9.84 -4.70
C TYR A 119 -20.25 -8.66 -4.90
N GLY A 120 -20.41 -7.57 -4.14
CA GLY A 120 -19.51 -6.42 -4.18
C GLY A 120 -18.07 -6.85 -3.84
N GLN A 121 -17.91 -7.67 -2.80
CA GLN A 121 -16.60 -8.25 -2.47
C GLN A 121 -16.01 -9.06 -3.63
N ARG A 122 -16.80 -9.91 -4.30
CA ARG A 122 -16.29 -10.72 -5.43
C ARG A 122 -15.86 -9.86 -6.61
N VAL A 123 -16.66 -8.85 -6.97
CA VAL A 123 -16.35 -7.92 -8.06
C VAL A 123 -15.12 -7.10 -7.74
N LEU A 124 -15.03 -6.53 -6.54
CA LEU A 124 -13.86 -5.74 -6.11
C LEU A 124 -12.60 -6.60 -5.98
N ALA A 125 -12.71 -7.85 -5.53
CA ALA A 125 -11.58 -8.78 -5.47
C ALA A 125 -11.13 -9.21 -6.88
N PHE A 126 -12.06 -9.33 -7.83
CA PHE A 126 -11.73 -9.59 -9.23
C PHE A 126 -11.05 -8.38 -9.88
N LEU A 127 -11.64 -7.19 -9.78
CA LEU A 127 -11.04 -5.95 -10.27
C LEU A 127 -9.67 -5.70 -9.62
N GLY A 128 -9.55 -5.92 -8.30
CA GLY A 128 -8.32 -5.74 -7.54
C GLY A 128 -7.15 -6.60 -8.06
N ARG A 129 -7.43 -7.82 -8.52
CA ARG A 129 -6.40 -8.70 -9.12
C ARG A 129 -5.82 -8.17 -10.42
N HIS A 130 -6.63 -7.48 -11.21
CA HIS A 130 -6.22 -6.92 -12.50
C HIS A 130 -5.89 -5.42 -12.44
N LEU A 131 -6.16 -4.75 -11.31
CA LEU A 131 -6.06 -3.29 -11.17
C LEU A 131 -4.66 -2.76 -11.49
N PHE A 132 -3.62 -3.49 -11.12
CA PHE A 132 -2.24 -3.11 -11.43
C PHE A 132 -1.97 -3.11 -12.93
N ASN A 133 -2.41 -4.16 -13.65
CA ASN A 133 -2.28 -4.24 -15.09
C ASN A 133 -3.13 -3.17 -15.76
N VAL A 134 -4.38 -2.97 -15.30
CA VAL A 134 -5.26 -1.91 -15.81
C VAL A 134 -4.61 -0.53 -15.64
N PHE A 135 -4.06 -0.22 -14.46
CA PHE A 135 -3.34 1.02 -14.21
C PHE A 135 -2.10 1.17 -15.08
N LEU A 136 -1.42 0.08 -15.43
CA LEU A 136 -0.26 0.16 -16.32
C LEU A 136 -0.68 0.41 -17.78
N PHE A 137 -1.71 -0.30 -18.26
CA PHE A 137 -2.10 -0.27 -19.68
C PHE A 137 -3.05 0.86 -20.06
N HIS A 138 -3.79 1.46 -19.12
CA HIS A 138 -4.77 2.50 -19.45
C HIS A 138 -4.12 3.69 -20.19
N THR A 139 -2.96 4.16 -19.73
CA THR A 139 -2.22 5.24 -20.40
C THR A 139 -1.69 4.80 -21.76
N PHE A 140 -1.17 3.57 -21.88
CA PHE A 140 -0.68 3.06 -23.16
C PHE A 140 -1.78 3.02 -24.24
N ILE A 141 -2.92 2.46 -23.90
CA ILE A 141 -4.02 2.25 -24.85
C ILE A 141 -4.62 3.59 -25.28
N PHE A 142 -4.91 4.46 -24.31
CA PHE A 142 -5.56 5.74 -24.56
C PHE A 142 -4.65 6.80 -25.17
N TYR A 143 -3.37 6.84 -24.77
CA TYR A 143 -2.46 7.91 -25.19
C TYR A 143 -1.56 7.51 -26.36
N TYR A 144 -1.12 6.25 -26.44
CA TYR A 144 -0.08 5.85 -27.40
C TYR A 144 -0.59 4.99 -28.56
N TYR A 145 -1.52 4.06 -28.32
CA TYR A 145 -1.92 3.09 -29.35
C TYR A 145 -3.20 3.47 -30.10
N TRP A 146 -4.28 3.83 -29.39
CA TRP A 146 -5.60 4.04 -30.00
C TRP A 146 -6.37 5.23 -29.43
N PRO A 147 -5.80 6.45 -29.44
CA PRO A 147 -6.51 7.64 -28.97
C PRO A 147 -7.80 7.89 -29.76
N ASP A 148 -7.74 7.86 -31.09
CA ASP A 148 -8.89 8.20 -31.95
C ASP A 148 -10.09 7.26 -31.74
N PHE A 149 -9.82 5.97 -31.54
CA PHE A 149 -10.87 4.99 -31.23
C PHE A 149 -11.50 5.25 -29.88
N ILE A 150 -10.69 5.50 -28.83
CA ILE A 150 -11.21 5.74 -27.48
C ILE A 150 -11.99 7.05 -27.43
N TYR A 151 -11.53 8.11 -28.09
CA TYR A 151 -12.21 9.40 -28.10
C TYR A 151 -13.44 9.47 -29.02
N SER A 152 -13.61 8.53 -29.96
CA SER A 152 -14.78 8.49 -30.85
C SER A 152 -16.12 8.45 -30.10
N PHE A 153 -16.14 7.86 -28.90
CA PHE A 153 -17.36 7.71 -28.10
C PHE A 153 -17.90 9.02 -27.54
N SER A 154 -17.12 10.12 -27.56
CA SER A 154 -17.49 11.51 -27.18
C SER A 154 -18.09 11.74 -25.78
N ASN A 155 -18.45 10.67 -25.06
CA ASN A 155 -19.03 10.70 -23.71
C ASN A 155 -18.00 10.19 -22.70
N PRO A 156 -17.62 10.97 -21.67
CA PRO A 156 -16.57 10.60 -20.73
C PRO A 156 -16.88 9.32 -19.94
N GLY A 157 -18.16 9.04 -19.66
CA GLY A 157 -18.56 7.81 -18.98
C GLY A 157 -18.38 6.57 -19.84
N LEU A 158 -18.72 6.65 -21.13
CA LEU A 158 -18.51 5.57 -22.09
C LEU A 158 -17.03 5.33 -22.34
N ILE A 159 -16.25 6.41 -22.49
CA ILE A 159 -14.78 6.35 -22.63
C ILE A 159 -14.16 5.56 -21.48
N PHE A 160 -14.55 5.87 -20.24
CA PHE A 160 -14.05 5.16 -19.06
C PHE A 160 -14.42 3.67 -19.08
N LEU A 161 -15.68 3.33 -19.39
CA LEU A 161 -16.16 1.96 -19.40
C LEU A 161 -15.44 1.13 -20.48
N VAL A 162 -15.35 1.67 -21.70
CA VAL A 162 -14.65 1.03 -22.83
C VAL A 162 -13.18 0.82 -22.50
N LEU A 163 -12.50 1.84 -21.98
CA LEU A 163 -11.08 1.74 -21.63
C LEU A 163 -10.86 0.69 -20.53
N LEU A 164 -11.70 0.67 -19.49
CA LEU A 164 -11.64 -0.30 -18.42
C LEU A 164 -11.87 -1.73 -18.93
N ALA A 165 -12.85 -1.92 -19.83
CA ALA A 165 -13.12 -3.22 -20.45
C ALA A 165 -11.92 -3.73 -21.26
N ILE A 166 -11.34 -2.89 -22.12
CA ILE A 166 -10.15 -3.24 -22.92
C ILE A 166 -8.96 -3.55 -22.02
N CYS A 167 -8.72 -2.75 -20.98
CA CYS A 167 -7.62 -2.97 -20.04
C CYS A 167 -7.76 -4.30 -19.27
N ILE A 168 -8.99 -4.65 -18.86
CA ILE A 168 -9.26 -5.95 -18.22
C ILE A 168 -9.00 -7.09 -19.22
N LEU A 169 -9.44 -6.94 -20.47
CA LEU A 169 -9.22 -7.93 -21.52
C LEU A 169 -7.71 -8.14 -21.75
N VAL A 170 -6.93 -7.06 -21.87
CA VAL A 170 -5.46 -7.11 -21.98
C VAL A 170 -4.84 -7.79 -20.76
N SER A 171 -5.29 -7.46 -19.55
CA SER A 171 -4.80 -8.10 -18.32
C SER A 171 -5.05 -9.61 -18.32
N ILE A 172 -6.24 -10.04 -18.73
CA ILE A 172 -6.60 -11.46 -18.85
C ILE A 172 -5.71 -12.13 -19.91
N SER A 173 -5.53 -11.50 -21.07
CA SER A 173 -4.65 -12.00 -22.15
C SER A 173 -3.21 -12.18 -21.67
N ILE A 174 -2.69 -11.29 -20.84
CA ILE A 174 -1.34 -11.41 -20.25
C ILE A 174 -1.26 -12.60 -19.30
N GLU A 175 -2.27 -12.83 -18.46
CA GLU A 175 -2.31 -14.01 -17.59
C GLU A 175 -2.37 -15.31 -18.39
N TYR A 176 -3.13 -15.34 -19.48
CA TYR A 176 -3.14 -16.48 -20.40
C TYR A 176 -1.81 -16.67 -21.12
N ALA A 177 -1.18 -15.61 -21.61
CA ALA A 177 0.13 -15.66 -22.23
C ALA A 177 1.20 -16.21 -21.26
N LYS A 178 1.17 -15.80 -19.99
CA LYS A 178 2.06 -16.34 -18.94
C LYS A 178 1.89 -17.84 -18.73
N LYS A 179 0.65 -18.33 -18.75
CA LYS A 179 0.35 -19.77 -18.65
C LYS A 179 0.80 -20.55 -19.89
N PHE A 180 0.57 -19.99 -21.08
CA PHE A 180 0.96 -20.61 -22.34
C PHE A 180 2.49 -20.73 -22.48
N LEU A 181 3.22 -19.70 -22.05
CA LEU A 181 4.68 -19.66 -22.08
C LEU A 181 5.34 -20.52 -20.98
N LYS A 182 4.58 -21.23 -20.14
CA LYS A 182 5.08 -22.06 -19.02
C LYS A 182 6.12 -21.33 -18.15
N PHE A 183 5.87 -20.05 -17.82
CA PHE A 183 6.75 -19.33 -16.89
C PHE A 183 6.69 -19.89 -15.46
N GLU A 184 5.59 -20.54 -15.07
CA GLU A 184 5.41 -21.13 -13.74
C GLU A 184 6.45 -22.21 -13.37
N PRO A 185 6.73 -23.23 -14.21
CA PRO A 185 7.79 -24.20 -13.90
C PRO A 185 9.19 -23.58 -13.88
N ILE A 186 9.45 -22.51 -14.63
CA ILE A 186 10.74 -21.82 -14.63
C ILE A 186 10.91 -21.01 -13.33
N LEU A 187 9.87 -20.30 -12.91
CA LEU A 187 9.85 -19.55 -11.64
C LEU A 187 9.91 -20.47 -10.43
N GLN A 188 9.17 -21.58 -10.41
CA GLN A 188 9.26 -22.59 -9.34
C GLN A 188 10.68 -23.18 -9.23
N LYS A 189 11.37 -23.36 -10.36
CA LYS A 189 12.75 -23.85 -10.36
C LYS A 189 13.71 -22.81 -9.79
N ILE A 190 13.51 -21.53 -10.11
CA ILE A 190 14.33 -20.42 -9.60
C ILE A 190 14.08 -20.17 -8.10
N ASP A 191 12.82 -20.18 -7.66
CA ASP A 191 12.46 -20.00 -6.23
C ASP A 191 12.91 -21.21 -5.39
N GLY A 192 12.82 -22.42 -5.93
CA GLY A 192 13.36 -23.63 -5.30
C GLY A 192 14.87 -23.57 -5.11
N ILE A 193 15.60 -22.98 -6.06
CA ILE A 193 17.05 -22.77 -5.96
C ILE A 193 17.37 -21.69 -4.91
N GLN A 194 16.68 -20.55 -4.93
CA GLN A 194 16.88 -19.46 -3.95
C GLN A 194 16.56 -19.87 -2.51
N MET A 195 15.52 -20.67 -2.30
CA MET A 195 15.15 -21.17 -0.97
C MET A 195 16.16 -22.19 -0.47
N LYS A 196 16.69 -23.05 -1.36
CA LYS A 196 17.77 -23.98 -1.05
C LYS A 196 19.02 -23.20 -0.63
N ASP A 197 19.44 -22.21 -1.40
CA ASP A 197 20.65 -21.41 -1.11
C ASP A 197 20.49 -20.59 0.18
N ARG A 198 19.34 -19.96 0.43
CA ARG A 198 19.10 -19.26 1.71
C ARG A 198 19.06 -20.21 2.91
N PHE A 199 18.55 -21.43 2.75
CA PHE A 199 18.56 -22.43 3.82
C PHE A 199 19.97 -22.95 4.08
N PHE A 200 20.78 -23.20 3.04
CA PHE A 200 22.19 -23.59 3.18
C PHE A 200 23.04 -22.47 3.80
N ILE A 201 22.84 -21.21 3.40
CA ILE A 201 23.53 -20.05 4.01
C ILE A 201 23.10 -19.89 5.47
N GLY A 202 21.81 -20.08 5.79
CA GLY A 202 21.30 -20.03 7.15
C GLY A 202 21.87 -21.13 8.06
N LEU A 203 21.97 -22.37 7.55
CA LEU A 203 22.56 -23.49 8.29
C LEU A 203 24.07 -23.35 8.47
N ASN A 204 24.82 -22.94 7.44
CA ASN A 204 26.27 -22.70 7.56
C ASN A 204 26.55 -21.54 8.52
N GLY A 205 25.83 -20.42 8.40
CA GLY A 205 25.99 -19.29 9.31
C GLY A 205 25.65 -19.64 10.77
N GLN A 206 24.68 -20.54 10.99
CA GLN A 206 24.35 -21.03 12.33
C GLN A 206 25.38 -22.04 12.87
N ASN A 207 25.90 -22.94 12.04
CA ASN A 207 26.95 -23.90 12.43
C ASN A 207 28.26 -23.19 12.77
N ASP A 208 28.64 -22.17 12.01
CA ASP A 208 29.85 -21.36 12.25
C ASP A 208 29.72 -20.55 13.54
N SER A 209 28.52 -20.02 13.82
CA SER A 209 28.20 -19.31 15.06
C SER A 209 28.27 -20.24 16.28
N ILE A 210 27.69 -21.44 16.19
CA ILE A 210 27.71 -22.44 17.28
C ILE A 210 29.14 -22.96 17.51
N GLY A 211 29.89 -23.22 16.44
CA GLY A 211 31.30 -23.63 16.50
C GLY A 211 32.19 -22.58 17.19
N ASN A 212 31.99 -21.31 16.87
CA ASN A 212 32.73 -20.21 17.50
C ASN A 212 32.35 -20.02 18.99
N ILE A 213 31.07 -20.16 19.34
CA ILE A 213 30.61 -20.09 20.74
C ILE A 213 31.20 -21.23 21.58
N LEU A 214 31.22 -22.46 21.05
CA LEU A 214 31.81 -23.61 21.72
C LEU A 214 33.33 -23.46 21.91
N LYS A 215 34.02 -22.90 20.91
CA LYS A 215 35.47 -22.63 20.97
C LYS A 215 35.80 -21.55 22.01
N MET A 216 34.99 -20.49 22.12
CA MET A 216 35.13 -19.47 23.18
C MET A 216 34.82 -20.05 24.58
N ARG A 217 33.80 -20.89 24.71
CA ARG A 217 33.45 -21.53 25.99
C ARG A 217 34.57 -22.46 26.48
N ASN A 218 35.19 -23.22 25.58
CA ASN A 218 36.31 -24.10 25.92
C ASN A 218 37.58 -23.33 26.26
N ARG A 219 37.89 -22.22 25.56
CA ARG A 219 39.00 -21.31 25.95
C ARG A 219 38.79 -20.71 27.34
N ASN A 220 37.57 -20.29 27.67
CA ASN A 220 37.23 -19.72 28.98
C ASN A 220 37.26 -20.76 30.12
N ARG A 221 36.97 -22.04 29.84
CA ARG A 221 37.18 -23.13 30.82
C ARG A 221 38.65 -23.44 31.03
N ALA A 222 39.45 -23.49 29.96
CA ALA A 222 40.89 -23.72 30.04
C ALA A 222 41.63 -22.60 30.80
N SER A 223 41.24 -21.34 30.62
CA SER A 223 41.81 -20.19 31.34
C SER A 223 41.42 -20.18 32.84
N LYS A 224 40.19 -20.59 33.18
CA LYS A 224 39.77 -20.76 34.59
C LYS A 224 40.52 -21.89 35.30
N ASN A 225 40.80 -23.02 34.64
CA ASN A 225 41.59 -24.10 35.24
C ASN A 225 43.06 -23.71 35.45
N LYS A 226 43.67 -22.96 34.53
CA LYS A 226 45.04 -22.41 34.74
C LYS A 226 45.12 -21.42 35.90
N ARG A 227 44.07 -20.62 36.14
CA ARG A 227 44.01 -19.68 37.28
C ARG A 227 43.78 -20.38 38.63
N LYS A 228 43.07 -21.52 38.66
CA LYS A 228 42.93 -22.33 39.89
C LYS A 228 44.23 -23.02 40.29
N HIS A 229 44.98 -23.57 39.32
CA HIS A 229 46.26 -24.22 39.63
C HIS A 229 47.37 -23.27 40.09
N LYS A 230 47.30 -21.98 39.75
CA LYS A 230 48.27 -20.96 40.18
C LYS A 230 47.97 -20.37 41.57
N LYS A 231 46.83 -20.71 42.19
CA LYS A 231 46.42 -20.26 43.53
C LYS A 231 46.63 -21.30 44.64
N THR A 232 47.09 -22.50 44.28
CA THR A 232 47.35 -23.64 45.18
C THR A 232 48.84 -24.00 45.26
N ARG A 233 49.72 -23.04 44.99
CA ARG A 233 51.15 -23.10 45.27
C ARG A 233 51.55 -21.84 46.01
#